data_AF-A0AAE0R0I9-F1
#
_entry.id   AF-A0AAE0R0I9-F1
#
_cell.length_a   1.000
_cell.length_b   1.000
_cell.length_c   1.000
_cell.angle_alpha   90.00
_cell.angle_beta   90.00
_cell.angle_gamma   90.00
#
_symmetry.space_group_name_H-M   'P 1'
#
loop_
_entity.id
_entity.type
_entity.pdbx_description
1 polymer ?
#
loop_
_entity_poly.entity_id
_entity_poly.type
_entity_poly.pdbx_seq_one_letter_code
_entity_poly.pdbx_strand_id
1 'polypeptide(L)' 'MRFLFLACLIPKTGNYATAERIRDHIESAGHVCVLRDTRDFNSASEVKLLMSQDPQPFDAALSIHLFKGGRLSLR' A
#
# COMPACT_ATOMS: atom_id res chain seq x y z
N MET A 1 9.49 -8.57 -7.51
CA MET A 1 8.86 -7.25 -7.71
C MET A 1 8.73 -6.57 -6.36
N ARG A 2 8.75 -5.23 -6.33
CA ARG A 2 8.60 -4.38 -5.14
C ARG A 2 7.27 -3.66 -5.23
N PHE A 3 6.37 -3.97 -4.29
CA PHE A 3 5.02 -3.43 -4.24
C PHE A 3 4.89 -2.40 -3.12
N LEU A 4 4.26 -1.27 -3.41
CA LEU A 4 3.74 -0.37 -2.39
C LEU A 4 2.34 -0.84 -2.03
N PHE A 5 2.09 -1.18 -0.78
CA PHE A 5 0.77 -1.61 -0.34
C PHE A 5 0.16 -0.63 0.65
N LEU A 6 -0.95 -0.01 0.25
CA LEU A 6 -1.68 0.97 1.03
C LEU A 6 -2.92 0.32 1.68
N ALA A 7 -2.98 0.33 3.00
CA ALA A 7 -4.14 -0.13 3.76
C ALA A 7 -4.41 0.77 4.97
N CYS A 8 -5.62 0.71 5.54
CA CYS A 8 -5.89 1.35 6.83
C CYS A 8 -5.36 0.43 7.95
N LEU A 9 -4.29 0.84 8.63
CA LEU A 9 -3.55 0.02 9.60
C LEU A 9 -4.01 0.28 11.04
N ILE A 10 -5.30 0.54 11.23
CA ILE A 10 -5.85 0.66 12.58
C ILE A 10 -5.77 -0.73 13.24
N PRO A 11 -5.12 -0.86 14.42
CA PRO A 11 -5.01 -2.13 15.12
C PRO A 11 -6.39 -2.77 15.38
N LYS A 12 -6.42 -4.10 15.40
CA LYS A 12 -7.64 -4.89 15.68
C LYS A 12 -8.80 -4.61 14.70
N THR A 13 -8.50 -4.24 13.46
CA THR A 13 -9.49 -4.14 12.38
C THR A 13 -9.31 -5.24 11.34
N GLY A 14 -10.40 -5.60 10.65
CA GLY A 14 -10.35 -6.56 9.55
C GLY A 14 -9.45 -6.09 8.40
N ASN A 15 -9.36 -4.78 8.17
CA ASN A 15 -8.46 -4.20 7.17
C ASN A 15 -7.00 -4.48 7.52
N TYR A 16 -6.59 -4.23 8.77
CA TYR A 16 -5.20 -4.47 9.17
C TYR A 16 -4.86 -5.97 9.08
N ALA A 17 -5.72 -6.85 9.61
CA ALA A 17 -5.51 -8.30 9.50
C ALA A 17 -5.46 -8.79 8.04
N THR A 18 -6.25 -8.21 7.15
CA THR A 18 -6.23 -8.53 5.71
C THR A 18 -4.96 -8.01 5.04
N ALA A 19 -4.53 -6.80 5.39
CA ALA A 19 -3.29 -6.22 4.88
C ALA A 19 -2.07 -7.06 5.27
N GLU A 20 -2.01 -7.55 6.51
CA GLU A 20 -0.92 -8.42 6.94
C GLU A 20 -0.91 -9.74 6.17
N ARG A 21 -2.07 -10.40 6.02
CA ARG A 21 -2.16 -11.65 5.23
C ARG A 21 -1.75 -11.48 3.77
N ILE A 22 -2.14 -10.38 3.14
CA ILE A 22 -1.76 -10.08 1.75
C ILE A 22 -0.25 -9.79 1.67
N ARG A 23 0.31 -9.01 2.61
CA ARG A 23 1.77 -8.79 2.69
C ARG A 23 2.50 -10.11 2.79
N ASP A 24 2.13 -10.96 3.74
CA ASP A 24 2.78 -12.25 3.99
C ASP A 24 2.70 -13.16 2.74
N HIS A 25 1.57 -13.14 2.02
CA HIS A 25 1.42 -13.88 0.76
C HIS A 25 2.36 -13.35 -0.34
N ILE A 26 2.40 -12.03 -0.54
CA ILE A 26 3.29 -11.39 -1.54
C ILE A 26 4.77 -11.71 -1.22
N GLU A 27 5.15 -11.61 0.05
CA GLU A 27 6.53 -11.90 0.48
C GLU A 27 6.88 -13.38 0.35
N SER A 28 5.95 -14.29 0.66
CA SER A 28 6.14 -15.74 0.43
C SER A 28 6.36 -16.11 -1.04
N ALA A 29 5.87 -15.29 -1.97
CA ALA A 29 6.10 -15.45 -3.41
C ALA A 29 7.46 -14.89 -3.88
N GLY A 30 8.32 -14.43 -2.97
CA GLY A 30 9.64 -13.86 -3.30
C GLY A 30 9.55 -12.41 -3.79
N HIS A 31 8.51 -11.68 -3.42
CA HIS A 31 8.35 -10.26 -3.71
C HIS A 31 8.59 -9.41 -2.46
N VAL A 32 8.84 -8.12 -2.64
CA VAL A 32 8.97 -7.16 -1.53
C VAL A 32 7.65 -6.41 -1.40
N CYS A 33 7.09 -6.34 -0.20
CA CYS A 33 5.83 -5.64 0.05
C CYS A 33 6.03 -4.55 1.12
N VAL A 34 6.03 -3.28 0.69
CA VAL A 34 6.15 -2.14 1.61
C VAL A 34 4.75 -1.71 2.04
N LEU A 35 4.35 -2.11 3.24
CA LEU A 35 3.07 -1.73 3.83
C LEU A 35 3.12 -0.30 4.40
N ARG A 36 2.12 0.53 4.08
CA ARG A 36 1.96 1.90 4.57
C ARG A 36 0.50 2.20 4.92
N ASP A 37 0.29 3.10 5.88
CA ASP A 37 -1.06 3.49 6.25
C ASP A 37 -1.63 4.49 5.26
N THR A 38 -2.84 4.23 4.74
CA THR A 38 -3.58 5.19 3.91
C THR A 38 -3.85 6.53 4.60
N ARG A 39 -3.81 6.59 5.94
CA ARG A 39 -3.97 7.81 6.74
C ARG A 39 -2.73 8.70 6.71
N ASP A 40 -1.58 8.17 6.31
CA ASP A 40 -0.33 8.93 6.16
C ASP A 40 -0.35 9.80 4.89
N PHE A 41 -1.36 9.61 4.01
CA PHE A 41 -1.49 10.31 2.74
C PHE A 41 -2.81 11.08 2.65
N ASN A 42 -2.70 12.34 2.24
CA ASN A 42 -3.81 13.24 1.98
C ASN A 42 -4.20 13.29 0.51
N SER A 43 -3.30 12.88 -0.41
CA SER A 43 -3.56 12.94 -1.85
C SER A 43 -2.84 11.85 -2.66
N ALA A 44 -3.35 11.57 -3.86
CA ALA A 44 -2.71 10.66 -4.81
C ALA A 44 -1.31 11.14 -5.23
N SER A 45 -1.09 12.46 -5.24
CA SER A 45 0.21 13.05 -5.57
C SER A 45 1.29 12.70 -4.55
N GLU A 46 0.97 12.60 -3.26
CA GLU A 46 1.91 12.18 -2.22
C GLU A 46 2.31 10.70 -2.39
N VAL A 47 1.35 9.85 -2.77
CA VAL A 47 1.63 8.45 -3.11
C VAL A 47 2.53 8.37 -4.35
N LYS A 48 2.24 9.16 -5.39
CA LYS A 48 3.07 9.22 -6.60
C LYS A 48 4.48 9.74 -6.31
N LEU A 49 4.61 10.71 -5.41
CA LEU A 49 5.89 11.23 -4.96
C LEU A 49 6.69 10.17 -4.20
N LEU A 50 6.04 9.42 -3.31
CA LEU A 50 6.67 8.28 -2.63
C LEU A 50 7.16 7.24 -3.65
N MET A 51 6.34 6.94 -4.66
CA MET A 51 6.71 5.98 -5.71
C MET A 51 7.89 6.45 -6.57
N SER A 52 8.09 7.76 -6.75
CA SER A 52 9.16 8.32 -7.58
C SER A 52 10.44 8.69 -6.82
N GLN A 53 10.35 8.96 -5.51
CA GLN A 53 11.49 9.37 -4.67
C GLN A 53 12.12 8.24 -3.86
N ASP A 54 11.49 7.06 -3.79
CA ASP A 54 12.11 5.91 -3.12
C ASP A 54 13.40 5.51 -3.84
N PRO A 55 14.51 5.23 -3.11
CA PRO A 55 15.77 4.79 -3.70
C PRO A 55 15.63 3.55 -4.59
N GLN A 56 14.61 2.73 -4.34
CA GLN A 56 14.24 1.60 -5.18
C GLN A 56 12.80 1.80 -5.70
N PRO A 57 12.62 1.97 -7.02
CA PRO A 57 11.29 2.20 -7.57
C PRO A 57 10.35 1.02 -7.28
N PHE A 58 9.09 1.34 -7.06
CA PHE A 58 8.03 0.35 -6.92
C PHE A 58 7.55 -0.09 -8.32
N ASP A 59 7.38 -1.39 -8.52
CA ASP A 59 6.87 -1.96 -9.76
C ASP A 59 5.36 -1.73 -9.88
N ALA A 60 4.65 -1.72 -8.75
CA ALA A 60 3.21 -1.50 -8.69
C ALA A 60 2.76 -1.04 -7.30
N ALA A 61 1.58 -0.44 -7.24
CA ALA A 61 0.89 -0.10 -6.00
C ALA A 61 -0.42 -0.89 -5.87
N LEU A 62 -0.65 -1.47 -4.70
CA LEU A 62 -1.90 -2.11 -4.29
C LEU A 62 -2.58 -1.24 -3.23
N SER A 63 -3.90 -1.15 -3.25
CA SER A 63 -4.66 -0.54 -2.15
C SER A 63 -5.88 -1.36 -1.79
N ILE A 64 -6.14 -1.52 -0.48
CA ILE A 64 -7.40 -2.08 0.01
C ILE A 64 -8.17 -1.02 0.79
N HIS A 65 -9.23 -0.46 0.20
CA HIS A 65 -10.16 0.40 0.95
C HIS A 65 -11.52 0.60 0.25
N LEU A 66 -12.59 0.52 1.04
CA LEU A 66 -13.98 0.83 0.66
C LEU A 66 -14.28 2.32 0.33
N PHE A 67 -13.32 3.27 0.45
CA PHE A 67 -13.64 4.70 0.23
C PHE A 67 -12.45 5.65 -0.10
N LYS A 68 -11.21 5.35 0.35
CA LYS A 68 -10.03 6.22 0.12
C LYS A 68 -8.99 5.68 -0.86
N GLY A 69 -8.69 4.38 -0.82
CA GLY A 69 -7.74 3.71 -1.73
C GLY A 69 -8.04 3.98 -3.21
N GLY A 70 -9.32 3.89 -3.61
CA GLY A 70 -9.74 4.23 -4.97
C GLY A 70 -9.44 5.68 -5.38
N ARG A 71 -9.46 6.65 -4.45
CA ARG A 71 -9.07 8.05 -4.75
C ARG A 71 -7.56 8.23 -4.90
N LEU A 72 -6.78 7.42 -4.18
CA LEU A 72 -5.31 7.44 -4.24
C LEU A 72 -4.76 6.67 -5.46
N SER A 73 -5.55 5.74 -6.01
CA SER A 73 -5.20 4.92 -7.17
C SER A 73 -5.72 5.46 -8.51
N LEU A 74 -6.45 6.59 -8.52
CA LEU A 74 -6.98 7.22 -9.73
C LEU A 74 -6.18 8.48 -10.13
N ARG A 75 -5.09 8.30 -10.88
CA ARG A 75 -4.70 9.08 -12.08
C ARG A 75 -3.30 8.72 -12.58
#